data_AF-F1BYJ0-F1
#
_entry.id   AF-F1BYJ0-F1
#
_cell.length_a   1.000
_cell.length_b   1.000
_cell.length_c   1.000
_cell.angle_alpha   90.00
_cell.angle_beta   90.00
_cell.angle_gamma   90.00
#
_symmetry.space_group_name_H-M   'P 1'
#
loop_
_entity.id
_entity.type
_entity.pdbx_description
1 polymer ?
#
loop_
_entity_poly.entity_id
_entity_poly.type
_entity_poly.pdbx_seq_one_letter_code
_entity_poly.pdbx_strand_id
1 'polypeptide(L)' 'TLALIRNAGVEPTLIEYLKTPPSRAVLQNLIAEAGLTVREAIRQKGTPYGELGLEDPTLTNDDLLDA' A
#
# COMPACT_ATOMS: atom_id res chain seq x y z
N THR A 1 5.99 0.81 15.04
CA THR A 1 6.30 -0.63 14.89
C THR A 1 5.18 -1.44 15.52
N LEU A 2 4.98 -2.71 15.13
CA LEU A 2 3.93 -3.57 15.72
C LEU A 2 4.00 -3.63 17.25
N ALA A 3 5.21 -3.69 17.81
CA ALA A 3 5.44 -3.71 19.26
C ALA A 3 4.88 -2.47 19.97
N LEU A 4 4.93 -1.29 19.36
CA LEU A 4 4.37 -0.07 19.96
C LEU A 4 2.84 -0.13 20.06
N ILE A 5 2.17 -0.72 19.07
CA ILE A 5 0.71 -0.89 19.07
C ILE A 5 0.29 -1.81 20.21
N ARG A 6 0.97 -2.95 20.35
CA ARG A 6 0.74 -3.90 21.46
C ARG A 6 1.05 -3.31 22.83
N ASN A 7 2.13 -2.53 22.95
CA ASN A 7 2.49 -1.85 24.20
C ASN A 7 1.44 -0.81 24.64
N ALA A 8 0.64 -0.28 23.70
CA ALA A 8 -0.50 0.58 24.01
C ALA A 8 -1.74 -0.19 24.48
N GLY A 9 -1.66 -1.52 24.65
CA GLY A 9 -2.77 -2.38 25.06
C GLY A 9 -3.74 -2.74 23.93
N VAL A 10 -3.40 -2.41 22.68
CA VAL A 10 -4.22 -2.74 21.50
C VAL A 10 -3.66 -4.00 20.84
N GLU A 11 -4.48 -5.04 20.72
CA GLU A 11 -4.12 -6.20 19.90
C GLU A 11 -4.68 -6.02 18.47
N PRO A 12 -3.85 -5.73 17.47
CA PRO A 12 -4.32 -5.49 16.12
C PRO A 12 -4.58 -6.80 15.38
N THR A 13 -5.49 -6.76 14.41
CA THR A 13 -5.60 -7.82 13.41
C THR A 13 -4.33 -7.84 12.55
N LEU A 14 -3.64 -8.97 12.51
CA LEU A 14 -2.44 -9.14 11.69
C LEU A 14 -2.83 -9.66 10.29
N ILE A 15 -2.46 -8.91 9.25
CA ILE A 15 -2.66 -9.31 7.86
C ILE A 15 -1.29 -9.48 7.19
N GLU A 16 -0.97 -10.71 6.77
CA GLU A 16 0.23 -10.99 5.98
C GLU A 16 -0.02 -10.61 4.51
N TYR A 17 0.03 -9.32 4.19
CA TYR A 17 -0.39 -8.77 2.89
C TYR A 17 0.35 -9.34 1.67
N LEU A 18 1.57 -9.91 1.84
CA LEU A 18 2.28 -10.61 0.77
C LEU A 18 1.70 -12.01 0.47
N LYS A 19 1.02 -12.62 1.43
CA LYS A 19 0.35 -13.94 1.26
C LYS A 19 -1.14 -13.77 0.99
N THR A 20 -1.76 -12.77 1.60
CA THR A 20 -3.19 -12.51 1.53
C THR A 20 -3.40 -11.03 1.23
N PRO A 21 -3.11 -10.60 -0.01
CA PRO A 21 -3.26 -9.20 -0.38
C PRO A 21 -4.73 -8.77 -0.27
N PRO A 22 -5.00 -7.51 0.10
CA PRO A 22 -6.35 -6.97 0.04
C PRO A 22 -6.87 -6.98 -1.40
N SER A 23 -8.18 -7.01 -1.57
CA SER A 23 -8.76 -6.76 -2.89
C SER A 23 -8.48 -5.32 -3.33
N ARG A 24 -8.55 -5.06 -4.64
CA ARG A 24 -8.36 -3.70 -5.20
C ARG A 24 -9.23 -2.65 -4.51
N ALA A 25 -10.52 -2.94 -4.33
CA ALA A 25 -11.46 -2.02 -3.69
C ALA A 25 -11.08 -1.74 -2.23
N VAL A 26 -10.61 -2.76 -1.50
CA VAL A 26 -10.12 -2.58 -0.12
C VAL A 26 -8.84 -1.76 -0.12
N LEU A 27 -7.90 -2.01 -1.03
CA LEU A 27 -6.65 -1.26 -1.14
C LEU A 27 -6.91 0.23 -1.43
N GLN A 28 -7.80 0.54 -2.37
CA GLN A 28 -8.23 1.90 -2.69
C GLN A 28 -8.80 2.62 -1.45
N ASN A 29 -9.67 1.95 -0.71
CA ASN A 29 -10.26 2.53 0.51
C ASN A 29 -9.20 2.78 1.59
N LEU A 30 -8.29 1.83 1.82
CA LEU A 30 -7.22 1.98 2.82
C LEU A 30 -6.28 3.15 2.48
N ILE A 31 -5.95 3.34 1.20
CA ILE A 31 -5.13 4.47 0.74
C ILE A 31 -5.84 5.81 1.02
N ALA A 32 -7.13 5.88 0.69
CA ALA A 32 -7.94 7.08 0.93
C ALA A 32 -8.10 7.38 2.43
N GLU A 33 -8.38 6.38 3.26
CA GLU A 33 -8.49 6.52 4.73
C GLU A 33 -7.16 6.95 5.37
N ALA A 34 -6.03 6.56 4.78
CA ALA A 34 -4.70 7.01 5.19
C ALA A 34 -4.40 8.46 4.76
N GLY A 35 -5.26 9.10 3.97
CA GLY A 35 -5.06 10.46 3.45
C GLY A 35 -3.95 10.55 2.40
N LEU A 36 -3.66 9.45 1.71
CA LEU A 36 -2.62 9.35 0.69
C LEU A 36 -3.23 9.30 -0.71
N THR A 37 -2.46 9.72 -1.70
CA THR A 37 -2.70 9.36 -3.10
C THR A 37 -2.16 7.95 -3.38
N VAL A 38 -2.66 7.29 -4.44
CA VAL A 38 -2.15 5.97 -4.86
C VAL A 38 -0.64 6.02 -5.09
N ARG A 39 -0.14 7.07 -5.74
CA ARG A 39 1.28 7.25 -6.01
C ARG A 39 2.13 7.35 -4.75
N GLU A 40 1.64 8.04 -3.71
CA GLU A 40 2.34 8.15 -2.41
C GLU A 40 2.34 6.82 -1.63
N ALA A 41 1.35 5.95 -1.86
CA ALA A 41 1.27 4.65 -1.22
C ALA A 41 2.23 3.60 -1.81
N ILE A 42 2.79 3.84 -3.01
CA ILE A 42 3.68 2.86 -3.67
C ILE A 42 5.05 2.85 -3.00
N ARG A 43 5.48 1.66 -2.58
CA ARG A 43 6.83 1.43 -2.07
C ARG A 43 7.83 1.43 -3.23
N GLN A 44 8.81 2.32 -3.20
CA GLN A 44 9.88 2.35 -4.21
C GLN A 44 11.06 1.43 -3.85
N LYS A 45 11.52 1.47 -2.61
CA LYS A 45 12.75 0.78 -2.19
C LYS A 45 12.58 -0.74 -2.08
N GLY A 46 13.42 -1.47 -2.82
CA GLY A 46 13.43 -2.94 -2.82
C GLY A 46 12.26 -3.54 -3.60
N THR A 47 11.79 -2.83 -4.62
CA THR A 47 10.70 -3.22 -5.52
C THR A 47 11.13 -2.95 -6.97
N PRO A 48 10.47 -3.54 -7.97
CA PRO A 48 10.73 -3.25 -9.37
C PRO A 48 10.16 -1.89 -9.84
N TYR A 49 9.90 -0.94 -8.93
CA TYR A 49 9.27 0.36 -9.22
C TYR A 49 9.84 1.07 -10.46
N GLY A 50 11.17 1.21 -10.53
CA GLY A 50 11.83 1.85 -11.67
C GLY A 50 11.96 0.96 -12.91
N GLU A 51 11.98 -0.37 -12.74
CA GLU A 51 11.99 -1.30 -13.88
C GLU A 51 10.64 -1.32 -14.60
N LEU A 52 9.55 -1.11 -13.84
CA LEU A 52 8.17 -1.00 -14.33
C LEU A 52 7.78 0.42 -14.78
N GLY A 53 8.65 1.42 -14.61
CA GLY A 53 8.39 2.80 -15.01
C GLY A 53 7.24 3.48 -14.25
N LEU A 54 7.01 3.08 -13.00
CA LEU A 54 5.86 3.56 -12.20
C LEU A 54 5.99 5.04 -11.77
N GLU A 55 7.13 5.67 -12.03
CA GLU A 55 7.33 7.11 -11.89
C GLU A 55 6.62 7.95 -12.97
N ASP A 56 6.18 7.34 -14.08
CA ASP A 56 5.56 8.06 -15.19
C ASP A 56 4.32 8.84 -14.69
N PRO A 57 4.29 10.18 -14.81
CA PRO A 57 3.20 11.01 -14.32
C PRO A 57 1.91 10.84 -15.14
N THR A 58 1.98 10.21 -16.32
CA THR A 58 0.81 9.93 -17.16
C THR A 58 0.02 8.71 -16.71
N LEU A 59 0.61 7.84 -15.87
CA LEU A 59 -0.08 6.69 -15.29
C LEU A 59 -1.21 7.14 -14.38
N THR A 60 -2.38 6.56 -14.60
CA THR A 60 -3.56 6.81 -13.79
C THR A 60 -3.46 6.05 -12.46
N ASN A 61 -4.30 6.43 -11.49
CA ASN A 61 -4.43 5.66 -10.26
C ASN A 61 -4.81 4.20 -10.52
N ASP A 62 -5.57 3.93 -11.59
CA ASP A 62 -5.98 2.58 -11.94
C ASP A 62 -4.81 1.75 -12.49
N ASP A 63 -3.98 2.34 -13.35
CA ASP A 63 -2.76 1.68 -13.85
C ASP A 63 -1.80 1.35 -12.70
N LEU A 64 -1.66 2.29 -11.76
CA LEU A 64 -0.79 2.13 -10.59
C LEU A 64 -1.28 1.08 -9.58
N LEU A 65 -2.59 0.79 -9.55
CA LEU A 65 -3.16 -0.23 -8.67
C LEU A 65 -3.08 -1.65 -9.26
N ASP A 66 -2.88 -1.76 -10.58
CA ASP A 66 -2.80 -3.04 -11.30
C ASP A 66 -1.36 -3.51 -11.56
N ALA A 67 -0.38 -2.65 -11.36
CA ALA A 67 1.05 -2.93 -11.51
C ALA A 67 1.61 -3.86 -10.41
#